data_AF-X1MI46-F1
#
_entry.id   AF-X1MI46-F1
#
_cell.length_a   1.000
_cell.length_b   1.000
_cell.length_c   1.000
_cell.angle_alpha   90.00
_cell.angle_beta   90.00
_cell.angle_gamma   90.00
#
_symmetry.space_group_name_H-M   'P 1'
#
loop_
_entity.id
_entity.type
_entity.pdbx_description
1 polymer ?
#
loop_
_entity_poly.entity_id
_entity_poly.type
_entity_poly.pdbx_seq_one_letter_code
_entity_poly.pdbx_strand_id
1 'polypeptide(L)'
;WRGAKAEADGMDRVTADYAGMLATVINALALQDALEKEDVTTRTQTAIGIQQVAEPYIRRRAIRHLEKGRAVILAGGTGNPYMTTDTAAALRAIEVEAEVLLMTKNNVDGVYSADPRKHPDARKFDKLTYLEALNMRLEVMDTTALSLCLENKLPIIVFDLQAPRSLEQVVTGEPIGTLVSSEE
;
A
#
# COMPACT_ATOMS: atom_id res chain seq x y z
N TRP A 1 9.76 -7.30 9.64
CA TRP A 1 10.57 -8.27 8.87
C TRP A 1 10.27 -8.05 7.39
N ARG A 2 11.27 -7.91 6.51
CA ARG A 2 11.08 -7.72 5.05
C ARG A 2 11.89 -8.78 4.31
N GLY A 3 11.27 -9.52 3.39
CA GLY A 3 11.91 -10.61 2.64
C GLY A 3 13.19 -10.20 1.92
N ALA A 4 13.21 -8.99 1.34
CA ALA A 4 14.39 -8.43 0.67
C ALA A 4 15.66 -8.39 1.54
N LYS A 5 15.54 -8.28 2.87
CA LYS A 5 16.70 -8.32 3.77
C LYS A 5 17.26 -9.75 3.92
N ALA A 6 16.39 -10.76 3.91
CA ALA A 6 16.80 -12.16 4.03
C ALA A 6 17.44 -12.70 2.73
N GLU A 7 16.98 -12.24 1.56
CA GLU A 7 17.62 -12.54 0.27
C GLU A 7 19.08 -12.03 0.25
N ALA A 8 19.31 -10.81 0.73
CA ALA A 8 20.65 -10.22 0.84
C ALA A 8 21.58 -11.03 1.76
N ASP A 9 21.03 -11.79 2.71
CA ASP A 9 21.76 -12.65 3.63
C ASP A 9 21.95 -14.09 3.08
N GLY A 10 21.61 -14.34 1.81
CA GLY A 10 21.86 -15.61 1.10
C GLY A 10 20.69 -16.60 1.06
N MET A 11 19.49 -16.18 1.48
CA MET A 11 18.27 -16.99 1.36
C MET A 11 17.79 -17.04 -0.10
N ASP A 12 17.27 -18.18 -0.53
CA ASP A 12 16.55 -18.29 -1.81
C ASP A 12 15.41 -17.25 -1.86
N ARG A 13 15.31 -16.55 -2.99
CA ARG A 13 14.39 -15.42 -3.14
C ARG A 13 12.93 -15.80 -2.93
N VAL A 14 12.51 -16.94 -3.46
CA VAL A 14 11.12 -17.41 -3.32
C VAL A 14 10.80 -17.67 -1.84
N THR A 15 11.74 -18.30 -1.13
CA THR A 15 11.64 -18.56 0.31
C THR A 15 11.57 -17.25 1.11
N ALA A 16 12.40 -16.27 0.76
CA ALA A 16 12.41 -14.96 1.40
C ALA A 16 11.10 -14.19 1.19
N ASP A 17 10.52 -14.25 0.00
CA ASP A 17 9.22 -13.65 -0.33
C ASP A 17 8.07 -14.31 0.44
N TYR A 18 8.04 -15.65 0.54
CA TYR A 18 7.04 -16.36 1.34
C TYR A 18 7.10 -16.00 2.82
N ALA A 19 8.30 -15.98 3.41
CA ALA A 19 8.44 -15.52 4.77
C ALA A 19 8.04 -14.03 4.92
N GLY A 20 8.17 -13.23 3.86
CA GLY A 20 7.74 -11.83 3.81
C GLY A 20 6.23 -11.71 3.87
N MET A 21 5.55 -12.51 3.05
CA MET A 21 4.10 -12.62 3.05
C MET A 21 3.58 -13.09 4.42
N LEU A 22 4.22 -14.08 5.05
CA LEU A 22 3.86 -14.50 6.41
C LEU A 22 4.07 -13.38 7.44
N ALA A 23 5.14 -12.59 7.33
CA ALA A 23 5.35 -11.44 8.20
C ALA A 23 4.23 -10.40 8.07
N THR A 24 3.66 -10.19 6.87
CA THR A 24 2.49 -9.32 6.71
C THR A 24 1.24 -9.87 7.40
N VAL A 25 1.08 -11.20 7.48
CA VAL A 25 -0.02 -11.82 8.23
C VAL A 25 0.14 -11.56 9.73
N ILE A 26 1.37 -11.68 10.26
CA ILE A 26 1.65 -11.36 11.67
C ILE A 26 1.30 -9.89 11.97
N ASN A 27 1.72 -8.97 11.11
CA ASN A 27 1.39 -7.54 11.26
C ASN A 27 -0.12 -7.29 11.18
N ALA A 28 -0.83 -8.00 10.30
CA ALA A 28 -2.27 -7.87 10.17
C ALA A 28 -3.01 -8.29 11.43
N LEU A 29 -2.58 -9.36 12.11
CA LEU A 29 -3.15 -9.77 13.39
C LEU A 29 -2.91 -8.72 14.48
N ALA A 30 -1.71 -8.14 14.53
CA ALA A 30 -1.40 -7.07 15.48
C ALA A 30 -2.25 -5.81 15.23
N LEU A 31 -2.43 -5.43 13.96
CA LEU A 31 -3.29 -4.32 13.57
C LEU A 31 -4.76 -4.60 13.87
N GLN A 32 -5.22 -5.84 13.65
CA GLN A 32 -6.57 -6.27 13.97
C GLN A 32 -6.87 -6.08 15.45
N ASP A 33 -6.02 -6.62 16.33
CA ASP A 33 -6.16 -6.50 17.78
C ASP A 33 -6.13 -5.04 18.24
N ALA A 34 -5.24 -4.23 17.67
CA ALA A 34 -5.17 -2.80 17.99
C ALA A 34 -6.44 -2.05 17.58
N LEU A 35 -7.00 -2.32 16.41
CA LEU A 35 -8.23 -1.69 15.93
C LEU A 35 -9.46 -2.16 16.71
N GLU A 36 -9.53 -3.44 17.07
CA GLU A 36 -10.65 -4.00 17.85
C GLU A 36 -10.69 -3.45 19.28
N LYS A 37 -9.54 -3.08 19.86
CA LYS A 37 -9.47 -2.37 21.15
C LYS A 37 -10.04 -0.95 21.09
N GLU A 38 -10.08 -0.35 19.91
CA GLU A 38 -10.68 0.96 19.63
C GLU A 38 -12.09 0.82 19.05
N ASP A 39 -12.78 -0.30 19.32
CA ASP A 39 -14.14 -0.63 18.88
C ASP A 39 -14.35 -0.67 17.35
N VAL A 40 -13.27 -0.75 16.56
CA VAL A 40 -13.36 -0.90 15.11
C VAL A 40 -13.60 -2.36 14.76
N THR A 41 -14.75 -2.67 14.14
CA THR A 41 -15.01 -4.04 13.67
C THR A 41 -14.14 -4.36 12.46
N THR A 42 -13.25 -5.34 12.59
CA THR A 42 -12.26 -5.66 11.56
C THR A 42 -12.46 -7.05 10.93
N ARG A 43 -11.90 -7.29 9.75
CA ARG A 43 -11.76 -8.62 9.15
C ARG A 43 -10.42 -8.75 8.45
N THR A 44 -9.60 -9.70 8.89
CA THR A 44 -8.33 -10.04 8.24
C THR A 44 -8.54 -11.10 7.17
N GLN A 45 -8.09 -10.81 5.95
CA GLN A 45 -8.07 -11.74 4.83
C GLN A 45 -6.65 -11.90 4.29
N THR A 46 -6.30 -13.11 3.86
CA THR A 46 -4.94 -13.44 3.39
C THR A 46 -4.95 -14.06 2.00
N ALA A 47 -3.98 -13.67 1.16
CA ALA A 47 -3.76 -14.29 -0.15
C ALA A 47 -3.18 -15.72 -0.04
N ILE A 48 -2.52 -16.04 1.07
CA ILE A 48 -2.03 -17.40 1.39
C ILE A 48 -3.03 -18.05 2.36
N GLY A 49 -3.49 -19.26 2.05
CA GLY A 49 -4.46 -19.96 2.90
C GLY A 49 -3.88 -20.37 4.26
N ILE A 50 -4.35 -19.75 5.34
CA ILE A 50 -3.97 -20.06 6.73
C ILE A 50 -5.24 -20.19 7.56
N GLN A 51 -5.95 -21.32 7.40
CA GLN A 51 -7.35 -21.47 7.80
C GLN A 51 -7.67 -21.14 9.27
N GLN A 52 -6.77 -21.46 10.19
CA GLN A 52 -6.98 -21.22 11.62
C GLN A 52 -6.71 -19.78 12.05
N VAL A 53 -6.09 -18.97 11.19
CA VAL A 53 -5.55 -17.65 11.55
C VAL A 53 -6.34 -16.52 10.92
N ALA A 54 -6.62 -16.61 9.62
CA ALA A 54 -7.31 -15.56 8.88
C ALA A 54 -8.12 -16.14 7.71
N GLU A 55 -9.13 -15.40 7.28
CA GLU A 55 -9.95 -15.83 6.15
C GLU A 55 -9.14 -15.81 4.85
N PRO A 56 -9.37 -16.73 3.90
CA PRO A 56 -8.80 -16.57 2.56
C PRO A 56 -9.40 -15.32 1.90
N TYR A 57 -8.58 -14.58 1.15
CA TYR A 57 -9.06 -13.44 0.37
C TYR A 57 -10.05 -13.91 -0.70
N ILE A 58 -11.26 -13.37 -0.63
CA ILE A 58 -12.31 -13.57 -1.63
C ILE A 58 -12.89 -12.19 -1.92
N ARG A 59 -12.65 -11.67 -3.13
CA ARG A 59 -13.08 -10.32 -3.56
C ARG A 59 -14.50 -9.96 -3.12
N ARG A 60 -15.48 -10.80 -3.45
CA ARG A 60 -16.89 -10.57 -3.11
C ARG A 60 -17.15 -10.50 -1.59
N ARG A 61 -16.35 -11.21 -0.80
CA ARG A 61 -16.44 -11.18 0.67
C ARG A 61 -15.81 -9.91 1.23
N ALA A 62 -14.66 -9.48 0.70
CA ALA A 62 -14.02 -8.21 1.08
C ALA A 62 -14.99 -7.03 0.85
N ILE A 63 -15.57 -6.93 -0.35
CA ILE A 63 -16.57 -5.90 -0.69
C ILE A 63 -17.76 -5.96 0.30
N ARG A 64 -18.29 -7.15 0.57
CA ARG A 64 -19.40 -7.32 1.52
C ARG A 64 -19.06 -6.90 2.96
N HIS A 65 -17.79 -6.96 3.36
CA HIS A 65 -17.34 -6.45 4.65
C HIS A 65 -17.24 -4.92 4.65
N LEU A 66 -16.71 -4.33 3.57
CA LEU A 66 -16.66 -2.88 3.39
C LEU A 66 -18.06 -2.26 3.39
N GLU A 67 -19.02 -2.85 2.67
CA GLU A 67 -20.44 -2.44 2.67
C GLU A 67 -21.08 -2.44 4.07
N LYS A 68 -20.55 -3.24 5.01
CA LYS A 68 -21.02 -3.33 6.39
C LYS A 68 -20.28 -2.40 7.34
N GLY A 69 -19.45 -1.49 6.82
CA GLY A 69 -18.65 -0.56 7.62
C GLY A 69 -17.52 -1.23 8.41
N ARG A 70 -17.01 -2.38 7.96
CA ARG A 70 -15.90 -3.08 8.63
C ARG A 70 -14.58 -2.70 8.00
N ALA A 71 -13.55 -2.53 8.82
CA ALA A 71 -12.18 -2.41 8.32
C ALA A 71 -11.71 -3.77 7.80
N VAL A 72 -11.26 -3.83 6.54
CA VAL A 72 -10.75 -5.07 5.94
C VAL A 72 -9.22 -4.98 5.84
N ILE A 73 -8.52 -5.88 6.51
CA ILE A 73 -7.06 -5.95 6.53
C ILE A 73 -6.63 -7.05 5.55
N LEU A 74 -5.86 -6.68 4.52
CA LEU A 74 -5.42 -7.60 3.48
C LEU A 74 -3.94 -7.94 3.67
N ALA A 75 -3.66 -9.22 3.87
CA ALA A 75 -2.32 -9.75 4.14
C ALA A 75 -1.90 -10.81 3.12
N GLY A 76 -0.62 -11.21 3.18
CA GLY A 76 -0.04 -12.19 2.26
C GLY A 76 0.26 -11.63 0.87
N GLY A 77 0.23 -10.31 0.68
CA GLY A 77 0.52 -9.65 -0.59
C GLY A 77 -0.38 -10.14 -1.74
N THR A 78 0.22 -10.41 -2.89
CA THR A 78 -0.45 -11.05 -4.03
C THR A 78 -0.57 -12.57 -3.88
N GLY A 79 0.10 -13.16 -2.89
CA GLY A 79 0.27 -14.61 -2.75
C GLY A 79 1.38 -15.20 -3.63
N ASN A 80 2.04 -14.38 -4.46
CA ASN A 80 3.06 -14.83 -5.41
C ASN A 80 4.43 -14.21 -5.08
N PRO A 81 5.53 -14.99 -5.13
CA PRO A 81 6.88 -14.46 -5.11
C PRO A 81 7.15 -13.48 -6.26
N TYR A 82 8.23 -12.72 -6.17
CA TYR A 82 8.64 -11.66 -7.11
C TYR A 82 7.69 -10.44 -7.19
N MET A 83 6.66 -10.40 -6.35
CA MET A 83 5.71 -9.28 -6.27
C MET A 83 5.97 -8.44 -5.02
N THR A 84 5.86 -7.13 -5.15
CA THR A 84 6.01 -6.19 -4.04
C THR A 84 4.70 -6.03 -3.27
N THR A 85 4.77 -5.42 -2.08
CA THR A 85 3.57 -5.00 -1.35
C THR A 85 2.83 -3.86 -2.05
N ASP A 86 3.53 -2.99 -2.78
CA ASP A 86 2.92 -1.90 -3.54
C ASP A 86 2.05 -2.45 -4.68
N THR A 87 2.55 -3.48 -5.40
CA THR A 87 1.77 -4.19 -6.43
C THR A 87 0.54 -4.86 -5.81
N ALA A 88 0.68 -5.47 -4.63
CA ALA A 88 -0.46 -6.04 -3.92
C ALA A 88 -1.49 -4.97 -3.52
N ALA A 89 -1.04 -3.81 -3.04
CA ALA A 89 -1.92 -2.71 -2.65
C ALA A 89 -2.70 -2.18 -3.85
N ALA A 90 -2.03 -1.91 -4.98
CA ALA A 90 -2.67 -1.49 -6.22
C ALA A 90 -3.70 -2.52 -6.71
N LEU A 91 -3.31 -3.81 -6.78
CA LEU A 91 -4.20 -4.89 -7.20
C LEU A 91 -5.45 -4.97 -6.31
N ARG A 92 -5.29 -4.97 -4.99
CA ARG A 92 -6.41 -5.08 -4.06
C ARG A 92 -7.32 -3.86 -4.11
N ALA A 93 -6.76 -2.65 -4.22
CA ALA A 93 -7.52 -1.42 -4.35
C ALA A 93 -8.42 -1.45 -5.62
N ILE A 94 -7.88 -1.91 -6.75
CA ILE A 94 -8.65 -2.09 -7.99
C ILE A 94 -9.75 -3.14 -7.79
N GLU A 95 -9.42 -4.29 -7.20
CA GLU A 95 -10.39 -5.36 -6.99
C GLU A 95 -11.56 -4.95 -6.08
N VAL A 96 -11.31 -4.14 -5.03
CA VAL A 96 -12.37 -3.66 -4.14
C VAL A 96 -13.03 -2.37 -4.62
N GLU A 97 -12.68 -1.90 -5.83
CA GLU A 97 -13.23 -0.68 -6.43
C GLU A 97 -12.99 0.56 -5.55
N ALA A 98 -11.80 0.65 -4.95
CA ALA A 98 -11.41 1.80 -4.15
C ALA A 98 -11.35 3.07 -5.02
N GLU A 99 -11.74 4.21 -4.42
CA GLU A 99 -11.71 5.51 -5.10
C GLU A 99 -10.30 6.10 -5.18
N VAL A 100 -9.44 5.75 -4.23
CA VAL A 100 -8.07 6.26 -4.13
C VAL A 100 -7.17 5.25 -3.41
N LEU A 101 -5.91 5.16 -3.82
CA LEU A 101 -4.87 4.44 -3.11
C LEU A 101 -4.03 5.40 -2.26
N LEU A 102 -4.14 5.26 -0.95
CA LEU A 102 -3.37 6.04 0.02
C LEU A 102 -2.03 5.35 0.29
N MET A 103 -0.94 5.99 -0.12
CA MET A 103 0.42 5.49 0.04
C MET A 103 1.17 6.32 1.07
N THR A 104 1.80 5.65 2.03
CA THR A 104 2.61 6.30 3.05
C THR A 104 4.05 5.85 2.89
N LYS A 105 4.98 6.80 2.95
CA LYS A 105 6.41 6.52 2.90
C LYS A 105 7.06 7.06 4.16
N ASN A 106 7.87 6.21 4.80
CA ASN A 106 8.61 6.61 5.99
C ASN A 106 9.52 7.81 5.65
N ASN A 107 9.33 8.90 6.40
CA ASN A 107 10.17 10.10 6.38
C ASN A 107 10.14 10.92 5.08
N VAL A 108 9.10 10.81 4.26
CA VAL A 108 8.81 11.77 3.18
C VAL A 108 7.31 12.06 3.15
N ASP A 109 6.97 13.33 2.99
CA ASP A 109 5.60 13.84 3.01
C ASP A 109 4.99 13.99 1.61
N GLY A 110 5.56 13.33 0.61
CA GLY A 110 5.11 13.34 -0.78
C GLY A 110 6.15 12.76 -1.74
N VAL A 111 5.94 13.00 -3.02
CA VAL A 111 6.88 12.66 -4.10
C VAL A 111 7.79 13.84 -4.36
N TYR A 112 9.10 13.57 -4.46
CA TYR A 112 10.14 14.55 -4.67
C TYR A 112 10.92 14.26 -5.96
N SER A 113 11.52 15.30 -6.53
CA SER A 113 12.38 15.19 -7.73
C SER A 113 13.64 14.34 -7.50
N ALA A 114 14.07 14.20 -6.25
CA ALA A 114 15.17 13.34 -5.79
C ALA A 114 14.98 13.03 -4.28
N ASP A 115 15.73 12.09 -3.70
CA ASP A 115 15.66 11.81 -2.25
C ASP A 115 16.05 13.09 -1.46
N PRO A 116 15.12 13.73 -0.74
CA PRO A 116 15.38 15.02 -0.07
C PRO A 116 16.42 14.93 1.05
N ARG A 117 16.75 13.71 1.51
CA ARG A 117 17.79 13.49 2.51
C ARG A 117 19.19 13.48 1.91
N LYS A 118 19.30 13.22 0.60
CA LYS A 118 20.57 13.16 -0.14
C LYS A 118 20.77 14.39 -1.01
N HIS A 119 19.68 15.01 -1.46
CA HIS A 119 19.66 16.12 -2.40
C HIS A 119 18.91 17.31 -1.76
N PRO A 120 19.63 18.31 -1.21
CA PRO A 120 19.01 19.47 -0.57
C PRO A 120 18.16 20.33 -1.52
N ASP A 121 18.39 20.20 -2.83
CA ASP A 121 17.67 20.87 -3.90
C ASP A 121 16.42 20.10 -4.38
N ALA A 122 16.11 18.96 -3.76
CA ALA A 122 14.93 18.17 -4.08
C ALA A 122 13.64 18.99 -3.88
N ARG A 123 12.79 19.00 -4.91
CA ARG A 123 11.51 19.71 -4.90
C ARG A 123 10.37 18.72 -4.75
N LYS A 124 9.45 19.01 -3.84
CA LYS A 124 8.19 18.28 -3.69
C LYS A 124 7.24 18.66 -4.83
N PHE A 125 6.50 17.69 -5.33
CA PHE A 125 5.40 17.91 -6.25
C PHE A 125 4.08 17.90 -5.49
N ASP A 126 3.15 18.81 -5.81
CA ASP A 126 1.79 18.77 -5.27
C ASP A 126 0.90 17.81 -6.08
N LYS A 127 1.09 17.80 -7.40
CA LYS A 127 0.42 16.93 -8.36
C LYS A 127 1.42 16.40 -9.37
N LEU A 128 1.20 15.16 -9.82
CA LEU A 128 1.94 14.49 -10.87
C LEU A 128 1.01 13.65 -11.72
N THR A 129 1.29 13.58 -13.01
CA THR A 129 0.70 12.54 -13.85
C THR A 129 1.48 11.23 -13.72
N TYR A 130 0.83 10.10 -13.99
CA TYR A 130 1.52 8.80 -14.05
C TYR A 130 2.69 8.80 -15.05
N LEU A 131 2.51 9.46 -16.19
CA LEU A 131 3.53 9.54 -17.23
C LEU A 131 4.74 10.37 -16.79
N GLU A 132 4.52 11.49 -16.09
CA GLU A 132 5.61 12.26 -15.49
C GLU A 132 6.38 11.43 -14.46
N ALA A 133 5.68 10.76 -13.56
CA ALA A 133 6.30 9.90 -12.56
C ALA A 133 7.16 8.79 -13.20
N LEU A 134 6.67 8.15 -14.28
CA LEU A 134 7.41 7.14 -15.04
C LEU A 134 8.61 7.73 -15.78
N ASN A 135 8.42 8.84 -16.52
CA ASN A 135 9.46 9.48 -17.33
C ASN A 135 10.61 10.01 -16.47
N MET A 136 10.29 10.60 -15.32
CA MET A 136 11.26 11.12 -14.37
C MET A 136 11.82 10.03 -13.43
N ARG A 137 11.34 8.79 -13.56
CA ARG A 137 11.69 7.65 -12.69
C ARG A 137 11.54 7.98 -11.21
N LEU A 138 10.48 8.70 -10.85
CA LEU A 138 10.20 9.07 -9.48
C LEU A 138 9.85 7.82 -8.68
N GLU A 139 10.42 7.71 -7.49
CA GLU A 139 10.08 6.64 -6.56
C GLU A 139 8.70 6.91 -5.96
N VAL A 140 7.62 6.58 -6.67
CA VAL A 140 6.24 6.57 -6.15
C VAL A 140 5.91 5.18 -5.61
N MET A 141 6.05 4.18 -6.45
CA MET A 141 5.93 2.75 -6.19
C MET A 141 6.74 1.99 -7.24
N ASP A 142 6.78 0.66 -7.18
CA ASP A 142 7.35 -0.11 -8.28
C ASP A 142 6.56 0.11 -9.59
N THR A 143 7.23 -0.08 -10.72
CA THR A 143 6.66 0.18 -12.05
C THR A 143 5.41 -0.66 -12.33
N THR A 144 5.33 -1.90 -11.82
CA THR A 144 4.17 -2.77 -12.05
C THR A 144 2.94 -2.24 -11.33
N ALA A 145 3.08 -1.82 -10.07
CA ALA A 145 2.02 -1.17 -9.31
C ALA A 145 1.55 0.13 -9.98
N LEU A 146 2.49 0.96 -10.44
CA LEU A 146 2.16 2.25 -11.06
C LEU A 146 1.40 2.06 -12.37
N SER A 147 1.81 1.10 -13.20
CA SER A 147 1.10 0.75 -14.43
C SER A 147 -0.32 0.22 -14.17
N LEU A 148 -0.51 -0.61 -13.15
CA LEU A 148 -1.85 -1.09 -12.75
C LEU A 148 -2.77 0.07 -12.39
N CYS A 149 -2.27 1.03 -11.61
CA CYS A 149 -3.03 2.24 -11.25
C CYS A 149 -3.36 3.10 -12.47
N LEU A 150 -2.41 3.30 -13.39
CA LEU A 150 -2.62 4.04 -14.64
C LEU A 150 -3.71 3.39 -15.51
N GLU A 151 -3.62 2.09 -15.76
CA GLU A 151 -4.56 1.36 -16.62
C GLU A 151 -5.99 1.38 -16.06
N ASN A 152 -6.13 1.37 -14.74
CA ASN A 152 -7.42 1.38 -14.05
C ASN A 152 -7.85 2.78 -13.59
N LYS A 153 -7.08 3.82 -13.91
CA LYS A 153 -7.32 5.21 -13.52
C LYS A 153 -7.52 5.39 -12.00
N LEU A 154 -6.85 4.57 -11.18
CA LEU A 154 -6.96 4.60 -9.71
C LEU A 154 -5.98 5.64 -9.14
N PRO A 155 -6.42 6.83 -8.69
CA PRO A 155 -5.55 7.88 -8.17
C PRO A 155 -4.74 7.40 -6.97
N ILE A 156 -3.52 7.94 -6.82
CA ILE A 156 -2.64 7.65 -5.69
C ILE A 156 -2.38 8.95 -4.93
N ILE A 157 -2.45 8.92 -3.60
CA ILE A 157 -1.99 10.03 -2.76
C ILE A 157 -0.82 9.56 -1.92
N VAL A 158 0.34 10.18 -2.09
CA VAL A 158 1.54 9.92 -1.30
C VAL A 158 1.66 10.97 -0.20
N PHE A 159 1.65 10.57 1.07
CA PHE A 159 1.72 11.50 2.21
C PHE A 159 2.48 10.90 3.40
N ASP A 160 2.80 11.74 4.39
CA ASP A 160 3.41 11.32 5.65
C ASP A 160 2.34 10.96 6.69
N LEU A 161 2.32 9.69 7.11
CA LEU A 161 1.41 9.21 8.16
C LEU A 161 1.75 9.75 9.55
N GLN A 162 3.01 10.14 9.78
CA GLN A 162 3.47 10.65 11.08
C GLN A 162 3.11 12.13 11.29
N ALA A 163 2.78 12.85 10.21
CA ALA A 163 2.32 14.22 10.30
C ALA A 163 0.99 14.29 11.10
N PRO A 164 0.85 15.24 12.05
CA PRO A 164 -0.36 15.34 12.86
C PRO A 164 -1.61 15.47 12.00
N ARG A 165 -2.64 14.67 12.30
CA ARG A 165 -3.94 14.65 11.60
C ARG A 165 -3.88 14.30 10.11
N SER A 166 -2.75 13.83 9.58
CA SER A 166 -2.60 13.62 8.14
C SER A 166 -3.61 12.63 7.53
N LEU A 167 -3.96 11.57 8.27
CA LEU A 167 -4.96 10.60 7.85
C LEU A 167 -6.39 11.20 7.83
N GLU A 168 -6.71 12.07 8.79
CA GLU A 168 -7.98 12.80 8.80
C GLU A 168 -8.06 13.72 7.58
N GLN A 169 -7.01 14.53 7.38
CA GLN A 169 -6.90 15.51 6.30
C GLN A 169 -7.03 14.86 4.91
N VAL A 170 -6.34 13.75 4.67
CA VAL A 170 -6.37 13.08 3.37
C VAL A 170 -7.74 12.47 3.08
N VAL A 171 -8.42 11.93 4.09
CA VAL A 171 -9.75 11.34 3.94
C VAL A 171 -10.84 12.41 3.80
N THR A 172 -10.66 13.59 4.40
CA THR A 172 -11.56 14.74 4.21
C THR A 172 -11.30 15.53 2.92
N GLY A 173 -10.30 15.14 2.12
CA GLY A 173 -9.97 15.77 0.84
C GLY A 173 -9.18 17.07 0.95
N GLU A 174 -8.53 17.32 2.08
CA GLU A 174 -7.59 18.45 2.19
C GLU A 174 -6.35 18.20 1.32
N PRO A 175 -5.74 19.25 0.74
CA PRO A 175 -4.55 19.12 -0.09
C PRO A 175 -3.34 18.75 0.78
N ILE A 176 -3.09 17.45 0.91
CA ILE A 176 -1.94 16.89 1.62
C ILE A 176 -1.16 15.94 0.71
N GLY A 177 0.16 16.01 0.83
CA GLY A 177 1.03 15.09 0.11
C GLY A 177 1.20 15.43 -1.37
N THR A 178 1.24 14.39 -2.19
CA THR A 178 1.29 14.49 -3.65
C THR A 178 0.21 13.62 -4.25
N LEU A 179 -0.64 14.19 -5.09
CA LEU A 179 -1.61 13.45 -5.89
C LEU A 179 -0.97 12.95 -7.19
N VAL A 180 -1.11 11.67 -7.50
CA VAL A 180 -0.73 11.07 -8.78
C VAL A 180 -1.98 10.58 -9.50
N SER A 181 -2.25 11.11 -10.70
CA SER A 181 -3.47 10.82 -11.47
C SER A 181 -3.24 10.80 -12.98
N SER A 182 -4.26 10.41 -13.76
CA SER A 182 -4.23 10.44 -15.22
C SER A 182 -4.60 11.82 -15.79
N GLU A 183 -5.17 12.68 -14.96
CA GLU A 183 -5.62 14.03 -15.30
C GLU A 183 -4.65 15.06 -14.72
N GLU A 184 -4.47 16.17 -15.44
CA GLU A 184 -3.75 17.39 -15.00
C GLU A 184 -4.61 18.23 -14.02
#